data_AF-A0A7C1PG90-F1
#
_entry.id   AF-A0A7C1PG90-F1
#
_cell.length_a   1.000
_cell.length_b   1.000
_cell.length_c   1.000
_cell.angle_alpha   90.00
_cell.angle_beta   90.00
_cell.angle_gamma   90.00
#
_symmetry.space_group_name_H-M   'P 1'
#
loop_
_entity.id
_entity.type
_entity.pdbx_description
1 polymer ?
#
loop_
_entity_poly.entity_id
_entity_poly.type
_entity_poly.pdbx_seq_one_letter_code
_entity_poly.pdbx_strand_id
1 'polypeptide(L)'
;MIVSIHHIKCGTIVMLISSILALLALTSNVSMAQVSDPTRRDERKAETVDLKECIEMAIENNLQIATARKGLGIADADRIKASLLLPSNPEVKTEIGARESSSERHTDYTIALSQEIEVYC
;
A
#
# COMPACT_ATOMS: atom_id res chain seq x y z
N MET A 1 -29.46 13.81 -46.76
CA MET A 1 -29.19 13.00 -45.54
C MET A 1 -27.85 13.37 -44.87
N ILE A 2 -27.47 14.66 -44.83
CA ILE A 2 -26.20 15.16 -44.27
C ILE A 2 -26.42 15.86 -42.91
N VAL A 3 -27.63 16.41 -42.69
CA VAL A 3 -28.03 17.12 -41.48
C VAL A 3 -28.11 16.18 -40.26
N SER A 4 -28.66 14.98 -40.41
CA SER A 4 -28.78 14.02 -39.30
C SER A 4 -27.44 13.53 -38.76
N ILE A 5 -26.42 13.38 -39.61
CA ILE A 5 -25.09 12.91 -39.20
C ILE A 5 -24.36 13.98 -38.37
N HIS A 6 -24.55 15.26 -38.70
CA HIS A 6 -24.00 16.37 -37.90
C HIS A 6 -24.68 16.49 -36.53
N HIS A 7 -26.00 16.31 -36.45
CA HIS A 7 -26.70 16.33 -35.17
C HIS A 7 -26.29 15.17 -34.25
N ILE A 8 -26.06 13.97 -34.79
CA ILE A 8 -25.58 12.82 -34.01
C ILE A 8 -24.18 13.12 -33.45
N LYS A 9 -23.26 13.61 -34.30
CA LYS A 9 -21.89 13.96 -33.88
C LYS A 9 -21.86 15.09 -32.85
N CYS A 10 -22.67 16.15 -33.06
CA CYS A 10 -22.75 17.27 -32.15
C CYS A 10 -23.38 16.88 -30.81
N GLY A 11 -24.43 16.05 -30.84
CA GLY A 11 -25.06 15.49 -29.64
C GLY A 11 -24.09 14.64 -28.81
N THR A 12 -23.30 13.78 -29.45
CA THR A 12 -22.27 12.99 -28.75
C THR A 12 -21.16 13.86 -28.15
N ILE A 13 -20.76 14.94 -28.82
CA ILE A 13 -19.74 15.87 -28.29
C ILE A 13 -20.28 16.64 -27.07
N VAL A 14 -21.53 17.10 -27.12
CA VAL A 14 -22.17 17.80 -25.99
C VAL A 14 -22.34 16.87 -24.79
N MET A 15 -22.72 15.61 -25.03
CA MET A 15 -22.80 14.58 -23.98
C MET A 15 -21.44 14.30 -23.33
N LEU A 16 -20.38 14.19 -24.13
CA LEU A 16 -19.01 14.01 -23.63
C LEU A 16 -18.55 15.20 -22.78
N ILE A 17 -18.77 16.43 -23.25
CA ILE A 17 -18.41 17.64 -22.52
C ILE A 17 -19.19 17.73 -21.19
N SER A 18 -20.49 17.44 -21.21
CA SER A 18 -21.33 17.41 -19.99
C SER A 18 -20.83 16.35 -18.99
N SER A 19 -20.48 15.15 -19.47
CA SER A 19 -19.97 14.08 -18.63
C SER A 19 -18.60 14.41 -18.02
N ILE A 20 -17.70 15.03 -18.80
CA ILE A 20 -16.40 15.51 -18.30
C ILE A 20 -16.60 16.62 -17.27
N LEU A 21 -17.52 17.56 -17.50
CA LEU A 21 -17.81 18.65 -16.57
C LEU A 21 -18.42 18.12 -15.25
N ALA A 22 -19.29 17.12 -15.33
CA ALA A 22 -19.86 16.44 -14.16
C ALA A 22 -18.79 15.65 -13.39
N LEU A 23 -17.87 14.98 -14.09
CA LEU A 23 -16.73 14.29 -13.45
C LEU A 23 -15.82 15.29 -12.74
N LEU A 24 -15.54 16.44 -13.37
CA LEU A 24 -14.74 17.52 -12.79
C LEU A 24 -15.40 18.08 -11.51
N ALA A 25 -16.73 18.31 -11.54
CA ALA A 25 -17.50 18.76 -10.38
C ALA A 25 -17.53 17.70 -9.25
N LEU A 26 -17.54 16.41 -9.60
CA LEU A 26 -17.48 15.34 -8.60
C LEU A 26 -16.08 15.29 -7.94
N THR A 27 -15.01 15.53 -8.70
CA THR A 27 -13.64 15.61 -8.15
C THR A 27 -13.39 16.86 -7.31
N SER A 28 -14.05 17.99 -7.59
CA SER A 28 -13.93 19.20 -6.76
C SER A 28 -14.65 19.07 -5.42
N ASN A 29 -15.72 18.28 -5.35
CA ASN A 29 -16.50 18.09 -4.12
C ASN A 29 -15.80 17.17 -3.09
N VAL A 30 -14.75 16.44 -3.46
CA VAL A 30 -13.90 15.68 -2.51
C VAL A 30 -12.95 16.61 -1.72
N SER A 31 -12.83 17.89 -2.10
CA SER A 31 -12.02 18.90 -1.41
C SER A 31 -12.85 19.97 -0.68
N MET A 32 -14.09 19.67 -0.30
CA MET A 32 -14.85 20.47 0.67
C MET A 32 -14.93 19.78 2.04
N ALA A 33 -13.80 19.30 2.55
CA ALA A 33 -13.59 19.36 3.99
C ALA A 33 -13.31 20.84 4.32
N GLN A 34 -14.38 21.57 4.66
CA GLN A 34 -14.40 22.92 5.24
C GLN A 34 -13.06 23.67 5.22
N VAL A 35 -12.73 24.29 4.08
CA VAL A 35 -11.77 25.40 4.08
C VAL A 35 -12.51 26.55 4.75
N SER A 36 -12.22 26.71 6.04
CA SER A 36 -12.55 27.91 6.79
C SER A 36 -11.96 29.10 6.05
N ASP A 37 -12.76 30.16 5.87
CA ASP A 37 -12.39 31.49 5.39
C ASP A 37 -10.88 31.82 5.55
N PRO A 38 -10.10 32.01 4.46
CA PRO A 38 -8.66 32.30 4.56
C PRO A 38 -8.39 33.70 5.13
N THR A 39 -9.43 34.49 5.37
CA THR A 39 -9.34 35.85 5.93
C THR A 39 -9.46 35.86 7.44
N ARG A 40 -9.95 34.78 8.07
CA ARG A 40 -9.90 34.62 9.52
C ARG A 40 -8.61 33.90 9.89
N ARG A 41 -7.50 34.60 9.67
CA ARG A 41 -6.24 34.30 10.34
C ARG A 41 -6.53 34.54 11.83
N ASP A 42 -6.98 33.51 12.53
CA ASP A 42 -6.86 33.48 13.98
C ASP A 42 -5.41 33.86 14.24
N GLU A 43 -5.22 34.98 14.93
CA GLU A 43 -3.95 35.34 15.53
C GLU A 43 -3.65 34.31 16.63
N ARG A 44 -3.47 33.04 16.24
CA ARG A 44 -2.65 32.13 16.99
C ARG A 44 -1.30 32.80 16.97
N LYS A 45 -1.00 33.54 18.05
CA LYS A 45 0.35 33.96 18.41
C LYS A 45 1.26 32.82 17.96
N ALA A 46 2.16 33.11 17.01
CA ALA A 46 3.14 32.15 16.59
C ALA A 46 3.81 31.64 17.86
N GLU A 47 3.49 30.41 18.24
CA GLU A 47 4.08 29.78 19.40
C GLU A 47 5.57 29.73 19.11
N THR A 48 6.38 30.18 20.06
CA THR A 48 7.83 30.18 19.88
C THR A 48 8.28 28.74 20.03
N VAL A 49 8.21 28.01 18.93
CA VAL A 49 8.67 26.62 18.85
C VAL A 49 10.18 26.65 18.97
N ASP A 50 10.72 25.90 19.93
CA ASP A 50 12.16 25.79 20.11
C ASP A 50 12.80 25.14 18.86
N LEU A 51 14.04 25.50 18.56
CA LEU A 51 14.75 24.95 17.40
C LEU A 51 14.84 23.43 17.48
N LYS A 52 15.01 22.89 18.70
CA LYS A 52 15.02 21.45 18.94
C LYS A 52 13.71 20.78 18.50
N GLU A 53 12.58 21.36 18.87
CA GLU A 53 11.25 20.84 18.55
C GLU A 53 10.97 20.92 17.04
N CYS A 54 11.45 21.98 16.37
CA CYS A 54 11.43 22.07 14.90
C CYS A 54 12.24 20.95 14.24
N ILE A 55 13.41 20.62 14.78
CA ILE A 55 14.27 19.54 14.26
C ILE A 55 13.62 18.17 14.49
N GLU A 56 13.04 17.93 15.66
CA GLU A 56 12.33 16.69 15.99
C GLU A 56 11.15 16.47 15.04
N MET A 57 10.30 17.50 14.87
CA MET A 57 9.20 17.46 13.89
C MET A 57 9.70 17.21 12.46
N ALA A 58 10.82 17.81 12.07
CA ALA A 58 11.41 17.59 10.76
C ALA A 58 11.89 16.14 10.61
N ILE A 59 12.56 15.56 11.61
CA ILE A 59 13.05 14.17 11.55
C ILE A 59 11.89 13.17 11.46
N GLU A 60 10.79 13.44 12.17
CA GLU A 60 9.62 12.56 12.19
C GLU A 60 8.82 12.62 10.89
N ASN A 61 8.62 13.81 10.34
CA ASN A 61 7.71 14.03 9.22
C ASN A 61 8.40 14.12 7.85
N ASN A 62 9.73 14.11 7.79
CA ASN A 62 10.46 14.21 6.53
C ASN A 62 10.34 12.93 5.69
N LEU A 63 9.78 13.08 4.49
CA LEU A 63 9.54 12.00 3.53
C LEU A 63 10.83 11.31 3.06
N GLN A 64 11.94 12.04 2.93
CA GLN A 64 13.23 11.48 2.51
C GLN A 64 13.81 10.57 3.60
N ILE A 65 13.72 11.00 4.87
CA ILE A 65 14.15 10.19 6.03
C ILE A 65 13.28 8.92 6.13
N ALA A 66 11.96 9.05 5.97
CA ALA A 66 11.06 7.90 5.96
C ALA A 66 11.40 6.90 4.83
N THR A 67 11.69 7.42 3.63
CA THR A 67 12.08 6.59 2.47
C THR A 67 13.42 5.89 2.72
N ALA A 68 14.41 6.59 3.27
CA ALA A 68 15.70 6.01 3.62
C ALA A 68 15.57 4.91 4.69
N ARG A 69 14.78 5.13 5.75
CA ARG A 69 14.48 4.11 6.77
C ARG A 69 13.82 2.87 6.17
N LYS A 70 12.87 3.06 5.26
CA LYS A 70 12.23 1.94 4.54
C LYS A 70 13.24 1.18 3.69
N GLY A 71 14.12 1.88 2.98
CA GLY A 71 15.21 1.27 2.20
C GLY A 71 16.16 0.44 3.05
N LEU A 72 16.53 0.94 4.24
CA LEU A 72 17.34 0.20 5.20
C LEU A 72 16.65 -1.11 5.64
N GLY A 73 15.36 -1.07 5.96
CA GLY A 73 14.59 -2.26 6.34
C GLY A 73 14.53 -3.31 5.24
N ILE A 74 14.43 -2.91 3.97
CA ILE A 74 14.48 -3.82 2.82
C ILE A 74 15.87 -4.45 2.70
N ALA A 75 16.93 -3.64 2.76
CA ALA A 75 18.31 -4.12 2.67
C ALA A 75 18.66 -5.10 3.81
N ASP A 76 18.16 -4.85 5.03
CA ASP A 76 18.32 -5.76 6.16
C ASP A 76 17.57 -7.08 5.96
N ALA A 77 16.34 -7.03 5.42
CA ALA A 77 15.59 -8.24 5.08
C ALA A 77 16.32 -9.07 4.00
N ASP A 78 16.86 -8.40 2.98
CA ASP A 78 17.65 -9.04 1.93
C ASP A 78 18.95 -9.65 2.48
N ARG A 79 19.63 -8.95 3.40
CA ARG A 79 20.80 -9.48 4.12
C ARG A 79 20.45 -10.72 4.94
N ILE A 80 19.34 -10.71 5.68
CA ILE A 80 18.87 -11.87 6.46
C ILE A 80 18.57 -13.02 5.51
N LYS A 81 17.86 -12.76 4.41
CA LYS A 81 17.56 -13.76 3.38
C LYS A 81 18.83 -14.35 2.75
N ALA A 82 19.81 -13.53 2.43
CA ALA A 82 21.09 -13.97 1.89
C ALA A 82 21.94 -14.73 2.94
N SER A 83 21.79 -14.41 4.22
CA SER A 83 22.44 -15.16 5.31
C SER A 83 21.87 -16.58 5.46
N LEU A 84 20.71 -16.87 4.84
CA LEU A 84 20.12 -18.20 4.76
C LEU A 84 20.70 -19.07 3.62
N LEU A 85 21.81 -18.67 2.97
CA LEU A 85 22.54 -19.52 2.01
C LEU A 85 22.91 -20.90 2.59
N LEU A 86 22.99 -21.01 3.91
CA LEU A 86 22.72 -22.25 4.61
C LEU A 86 21.43 -22.01 5.39
N PRO A 87 20.27 -22.58 5.01
CA PRO A 87 19.06 -22.45 5.79
C PRO A 87 19.30 -23.18 7.09
N SER A 88 19.93 -22.52 8.06
CA SER A 88 20.23 -23.07 9.38
C SER A 88 18.93 -23.33 10.15
N ASN A 89 17.82 -22.81 9.64
CA ASN A 89 16.48 -23.03 10.15
C ASN A 89 15.77 -24.06 9.25
N PRO A 90 15.60 -25.31 9.70
CA PRO A 90 14.85 -26.31 8.96
C PRO A 90 13.39 -25.87 8.79
N GLU A 91 12.80 -26.18 7.64
CA GLU A 91 11.38 -26.00 7.43
C GLU A 91 10.61 -27.05 8.24
N VAL A 92 9.63 -26.61 9.03
CA VAL A 92 8.73 -27.48 9.79
C VAL A 92 7.37 -27.48 9.09
N LYS A 93 6.93 -28.64 8.59
CA LYS A 93 5.61 -28.82 7.99
C LYS A 93 4.74 -29.67 8.90
N THR A 94 3.50 -29.24 9.09
CA THR A 94 2.47 -30.03 9.76
C THR A 94 1.35 -30.33 8.78
N GLU A 95 0.96 -31.59 8.70
CA GLU A 95 -0.14 -32.05 7.84
C GLU A 95 -1.11 -32.87 8.67
N ILE A 96 -2.40 -32.63 8.47
CA ILE A 96 -3.49 -33.36 9.12
C ILE A 96 -4.37 -33.91 8.01
N GLY A 97 -4.41 -35.23 7.87
CA GLY A 97 -5.14 -35.93 6.83
C GLY A 97 -6.14 -36.92 7.43
N ALA A 98 -7.37 -36.92 6.91
CA ALA A 98 -8.29 -38.02 7.19
C ALA A 98 -7.87 -39.22 6.37
N ARG A 99 -7.68 -40.38 7.01
CA ARG A 99 -7.42 -41.62 6.29
C ARG A 99 -8.75 -42.27 5.94
N GLU A 100 -9.02 -42.41 4.65
CA GLU A 100 -10.24 -43.08 4.20
C GLU A 100 -10.06 -44.60 4.42
N SER A 101 -10.68 -45.12 5.48
CA SER A 101 -10.72 -46.54 5.79
C SER A 101 -12.16 -47.03 5.78
N SER A 102 -12.38 -48.23 5.27
CA SER A 102 -13.71 -48.81 5.06
C SER A 102 -14.42 -49.23 6.35
N SER A 103 -13.77 -49.14 7.52
CA SER A 103 -14.31 -49.68 8.77
C SER A 103 -14.15 -48.77 10.00
N GLU A 104 -13.15 -47.88 10.03
CA GLU A 104 -12.90 -46.97 11.17
C GLU A 104 -12.43 -45.58 10.69
N ARG A 105 -12.82 -44.53 11.41
CA ARG A 105 -12.35 -43.16 11.14
C ARG A 105 -11.02 -42.93 11.84
N HIS A 106 -9.96 -42.73 11.07
CA HIS A 106 -8.65 -42.32 11.60
C HIS A 106 -8.25 -40.95 11.04
N THR A 107 -7.60 -40.16 11.91
CA THR A 107 -6.99 -38.88 11.55
C THR A 107 -5.49 -39.03 11.75
N ASP A 108 -4.74 -38.88 10.67
CA ASP A 108 -3.28 -38.95 10.68
C ASP A 108 -2.72 -37.53 10.87
N TYR A 109 -1.80 -37.38 11.82
CA TYR A 109 -1.06 -36.14 12.08
C TYR A 109 0.40 -36.37 11.70
N THR A 110 0.93 -35.58 10.77
CA THR A 110 2.31 -35.68 10.32
C THR A 110 3.05 -34.38 10.66
N ILE A 111 4.24 -34.51 11.24
CA ILE A 111 5.19 -33.41 11.44
C ILE A 111 6.46 -33.78 10.68
N ALA A 112 6.86 -32.96 9.72
CA ALA A 112 8.06 -33.17 8.89
C ALA A 112 9.06 -32.03 9.07
N LEU A 113 10.34 -32.37 9.12
CA LEU A 113 11.47 -31.44 9.14
C LEU A 113 12.25 -31.61 7.84
N SER A 114 12.50 -30.52 7.10
CA SER A 114 13.32 -30.55 5.88
C SER A 114 14.32 -29.40 5.86
N GLN A 115 15.54 -29.67 5.40
CA GLN A 115 16.59 -28.69 5.22
C GLN A 115 17.28 -28.95 3.87
N GLU A 116 17.38 -27.93 3.03
CA GLU A 116 18.11 -28.00 1.76
C GLU A 116 19.55 -27.51 1.97
N ILE A 117 20.53 -28.25 1.48
CA ILE A 117 21.95 -27.90 1.59
C ILE A 117 22.50 -27.78 0.18
N GLU A 118 22.88 -26.57 -0.24
CA GLU A 118 23.56 -26.33 -1.50
C GLU A 118 25.07 -26.23 -1.25
N VAL A 119 25.84 -27.18 -1.80
CA VAL A 119 27.31 -27.21 -1.67
C VAL A 119 27.91 -26.65 -2.95
N TYR A 120 28.52 -25.46 -2.85
CA TYR A 120 29.32 -24.88 -3.93
C TYR A 120 30.75 -25.43 -3.84
N CYS A 121 31.17 -26.19 -4.86
CA CYS A 121 32.53 -26.71 -5.04
C CYS A 121 33.36 -25.79 -5.95
#